data_AF-A0A0B6YG89-F1
#
_entry.id   AF-A0A0B6YG89-F1
#
_cell.length_a   1.000
_cell.length_b   1.000
_cell.length_c   1.000
_cell.angle_alpha   90.00
_cell.angle_beta   90.00
_cell.angle_gamma   90.00
#
_symmetry.space_group_name_H-M   'P 1'
#
loop_
_entity.id
_entity.type
_entity.pdbx_description
1 polymer ?
#
loop_
_entity_poly.entity_id
_entity_poly.type
_entity_poly.pdbx_seq_one_letter_code
_entity_poly.pdbx_strand_id
1 'polypeptide(L)' 'LDPIDCAGSDSVTVYVYINGRMEEIKTWCGRKLPPMLMSNQHTMTVEFRSYHSSDSVTGFKAEFSFVTNFGII' A
#
# COMPACT_ATOMS: atom_id res chain seq x y z
N LEU A 1 7.55 16.34 -7.35
CA LEU A 1 6.40 16.65 -6.49
C LEU A 1 5.49 15.45 -6.57
N ASP A 2 5.21 14.80 -5.44
CA ASP A 2 4.29 13.65 -5.44
C ASP A 2 2.88 14.17 -5.78
N PRO A 3 2.11 13.47 -6.63
CA PRO A 3 0.74 13.87 -6.96
C PRO A 3 -0.10 14.01 -5.67
N ILE A 4 -0.88 15.09 -5.56
CA ILE A 4 -1.73 15.37 -4.39
C ILE A 4 -2.86 14.32 -4.30
N ASP A 5 -3.35 13.85 -5.44
CA ASP A 5 -4.10 12.62 -5.56
C ASP A 5 -3.40 11.74 -6.61
N CYS A 6 -3.43 10.42 -6.44
CA CYS A 6 -2.83 9.50 -7.41
C CYS A 6 -3.72 9.30 -8.66
N ALA A 7 -4.60 10.25 -8.99
CA ALA A 7 -5.54 10.08 -10.09
C ALA A 7 -4.81 9.94 -11.43
N GLY A 8 -5.18 8.92 -12.19
CA GLY A 8 -4.62 8.64 -13.52
C GLY A 8 -3.17 8.16 -13.50
N SER A 9 -2.59 7.88 -12.32
CA SER A 9 -1.27 7.28 -12.17
C SER A 9 -1.38 5.88 -11.60
N ASP A 10 -0.41 5.02 -11.91
CA ASP A 10 -0.29 3.73 -11.27
C ASP A 10 -0.14 3.91 -9.75
N SER A 11 -0.92 3.15 -8.99
CA SER A 11 -1.06 3.34 -7.56
C SER A 11 -1.15 2.02 -6.80
N VAL A 12 -0.67 2.04 -5.57
CA VAL A 12 -0.85 0.98 -4.58
C VAL A 12 -1.69 1.53 -3.44
N THR A 13 -2.80 0.87 -3.14
CA THR A 13 -3.68 1.23 -2.03
C THR A 13 -3.69 0.12 -0.99
N VAL A 14 -3.58 0.49 0.29
CA VAL A 14 -3.57 -0.48 1.39
C VAL A 14 -4.82 -0.29 2.24
N TYR A 15 -5.48 -1.42 2.53
CA TYR A 15 -6.66 -1.49 3.39
C TYR A 15 -6.43 -2.39 4.59
N VAL A 16 -7.07 -2.06 5.70
CA VAL A 16 -7.10 -2.85 6.95
C VAL A 16 -8.53 -3.06 7.43
N TYR A 17 -8.74 -4.01 8.34
CA TYR A 17 -10.07 -4.36 8.82
C TYR A 17 -10.34 -3.80 10.22
N ILE A 18 -11.03 -2.67 10.34
CA ILE A 18 -11.44 -2.07 11.63
C ILE A 18 -12.88 -2.46 11.93
N ASN A 19 -13.11 -3.15 13.05
CA ASN A 19 -14.44 -3.60 13.48
C ASN A 19 -15.20 -4.40 12.39
N GLY A 20 -14.48 -5.24 11.65
CA GLY A 20 -15.04 -6.04 10.56
C GLY A 20 -15.32 -5.27 9.27
N ARG A 21 -14.97 -3.98 9.19
CA ARG A 21 -15.08 -3.16 7.99
C ARG A 21 -13.72 -2.92 7.37
N MET A 22 -13.66 -2.97 6.05
CA MET A 22 -12.45 -2.63 5.32
C MET A 22 -12.30 -1.11 5.26
N GLU A 23 -11.19 -0.60 5.75
CA GLU A 23 -10.86 0.82 5.84
C GLU A 23 -9.57 1.09 5.07
N GLU A 24 -9.54 2.16 4.27
CA GLU A 24 -8.34 2.57 3.55
C GLU A 24 -7.34 3.22 4.51
N ILE A 25 -6.09 2.76 4.51
CA ILE A 25 -4.99 3.48 5.16
C ILE A 25 -4.61 4.67 4.29
N LYS A 26 -4.17 4.37 3.06
CA LYS A 26 -3.65 5.35 2.11
C LYS A 26 -3.44 4.72 0.74
N THR A 27 -3.45 5.60 -0.27
CA THR A 27 -2.99 5.33 -1.64
C THR A 27 -1.62 5.99 -1.89
N TRP A 28 -0.69 5.24 -2.47
CA TRP A 28 0.65 5.71 -2.88
C TRP A 28 0.85 5.57 -4.38
N CYS A 29 1.56 6.53 -4.96
CA CYS A 29 2.01 6.52 -6.35
C CYS A 29 3.37 7.22 -6.45
N GLY A 30 4.01 7.13 -7.61
CA GLY A 30 5.33 7.70 -7.84
C GLY A 30 6.46 6.81 -7.32
N ARG A 31 7.58 7.42 -6.92
CA ARG A 31 8.84 6.69 -6.63
C ARG A 31 9.21 6.64 -5.15
N LYS A 32 8.43 7.29 -4.29
CA LYS A 32 8.70 7.35 -2.86
C LYS A 32 8.19 6.07 -2.21
N LEU A 33 9.07 5.37 -1.50
CA LEU A 33 8.70 4.17 -0.74
C LEU A 33 7.69 4.53 0.38
N PRO A 34 6.60 3.76 0.53
CA PRO A 34 5.72 3.86 1.68
C PRO A 34 6.47 3.60 3.01
N PRO A 35 6.00 4.16 4.14
CA PRO A 35 6.47 3.73 5.45
C PRO A 35 6.08 2.26 5.71
N MET A 36 6.70 1.62 6.71
CA MET A 36 6.22 0.33 7.19
C MET A 36 4.80 0.46 7.73
N LEU A 37 3.94 -0.51 7.39
CA LEU A 37 2.53 -0.53 7.79
C LEU A 37 2.26 -1.75 8.67
N MET A 38 1.31 -1.59 9.58
CA MET A 38 0.84 -2.65 10.45
C MET A 38 -0.66 -2.81 10.30
N SER A 39 -1.14 -4.04 10.09
CA SER A 39 -2.55 -4.34 10.19
C SER A 39 -2.99 -4.29 11.64
N ASN A 40 -4.23 -3.87 11.87
CA ASN A 40 -4.85 -3.93 13.18
C ASN A 40 -5.41 -5.33 13.53
N GLN A 41 -5.50 -6.21 12.53
CA GLN A 41 -5.97 -7.60 12.64
C GLN A 41 -5.12 -8.54 11.76
N HIS A 42 -5.53 -9.80 11.61
CA HIS A 42 -4.81 -10.83 10.85
C HIS A 42 -4.93 -10.71 9.31
N THR A 43 -5.58 -9.64 8.82
CA THR A 43 -5.82 -9.42 7.39
C THR A 43 -5.43 -7.99 7.00
N MET A 44 -4.69 -7.87 5.89
CA MET A 44 -4.38 -6.64 5.19
C MET A 44 -4.60 -6.90 3.69
N THR A 45 -5.20 -5.93 3.00
CA THR A 45 -5.38 -6.00 1.54
C THR A 45 -4.48 -4.96 0.90
N VAL A 46 -3.71 -5.37 -0.11
CA VAL A 46 -2.89 -4.48 -0.93
C VAL A 46 -3.41 -4.55 -2.36
N GLU A 47 -3.99 -3.46 -2.83
CA GLU A 47 -4.51 -3.33 -4.19
C GLU A 47 -3.51 -2.55 -5.06
N PHE A 48 -3.17 -3.11 -6.22
CA PHE A 48 -2.41 -2.41 -7.24
C PHE A 48 -3.31 -2.09 -8.43
N ARG A 49 -3.34 -0.82 -8.80
CA ARG A 49 -4.08 -0.33 -9.97
C ARG A 49 -3.10 0.32 -10.93
N SER A 50 -3.14 -0.13 -12.19
CA SER A 50 -2.32 0.42 -13.28
C SER A 50 -3.20 0.87 -14.44
N TYR A 51 -2.80 1.96 -15.09
CA TYR A 51 -3.52 2.54 -16.23
C TYR A 51 -2.79 2.33 -17.55
N HIS A 52 -1.46 2.22 -17.51
CA HIS A 52 -0.61 2.11 -18.70
C HIS A 52 0.55 1.14 -18.45
N SER A 53 0.83 0.26 -19.42
CA SER A 53 2.02 -0.59 -19.38
C SER A 53 3.21 0.10 -20.04
N SER A 54 4.39 -0.06 -19.44
CA SER A 54 5.66 0.41 -20.01
C SER A 54 6.81 -0.47 -19.55
N ASP A 55 7.70 -0.83 -20.47
CA ASP A 55 8.92 -1.61 -20.18
C ASP A 55 9.91 -0.87 -19.26
N SER A 56 9.74 0.45 -19.10
CA SER A 56 10.59 1.29 -18.24
C SER A 56 10.15 1.34 -16.77
N VAL A 57 9.03 0.70 -16.42
CA VAL A 57 8.46 0.74 -15.06
C VAL A 57 8.65 -0.62 -14.39
N THR A 58 9.23 -0.62 -13.19
CA THR A 58 9.59 -1.84 -12.45
C THR A 58 8.49 -2.36 -11.51
N GLY A 59 7.44 -1.58 -11.25
CA GLY A 59 6.39 -1.92 -10.29
C GLY A 59 6.84 -1.80 -8.83
N PHE A 60 6.24 -2.62 -7.96
CA PHE A 60 6.55 -2.65 -6.52
C PHE A 60 6.91 -4.06 -6.03
N LYS A 61 7.66 -4.13 -4.94
CA LYS A 61 7.90 -5.35 -4.16
C LYS A 61 7.52 -5.04 -2.72
N ALA A 62 6.71 -5.91 -2.11
CA ALA A 62 6.37 -5.84 -0.70
C ALA A 62 6.81 -7.12 0.00
N GLU A 63 7.25 -6.98 1.24
CA GLU A 63 7.57 -8.09 2.13
C GLU A 63 6.67 -7.95 3.37
N PHE A 64 6.18 -9.08 3.88
CA PHE A 64 5.31 -9.10 5.05
C PHE A 64 5.77 -10.15 6.04
N SER A 65 5.45 -9.93 7.32
CA SER A 65 5.67 -10.90 8.39
C SER A 65 4.54 -10.80 9.41
N PHE A 66 4.20 -11.93 10.01
CA PHE A 66 3.34 -11.94 11.19
C PHE A 66 4.20 -11.67 12.42
N VAL A 67 3.88 -10.60 13.15
CA VAL A 67 4.61 -10.18 14.35
C VAL A 67 3.66 -10.05 15.54
N THR A 68 4.17 -10.30 16.74
CA THR A 68 3.43 -10.15 18.01
C THR A 68 3.87 -8.94 18.82
N ASN A 69 5.04 -8.36 18.52
CA ASN A 69 5.39 -7.01 18.94
C ASN A 69 4.71 -6.00 18.01
N PHE A 70 4.49 -4.77 18.47
CA PHE A 70 3.85 -3.69 17.69
C PHE A 70 4.70 -3.19 16.50
N GLY A 71 5.58 -4.03 15.93
CA GLY A 71 6.46 -3.69 14.82
C GLY A 71 7.54 -2.67 15.18
N ILE A 72 7.72 -2.37 16.47
CA ILE A 72 8.82 -1.57 16.99
C ILE A 72 10.00 -2.51 17.18
N ILE A 73 11.07 -2.25 16.43
CA ILE A 73 12.41 -2.79 16.63
C ILE A 73 13.28 -1.64 17.13
#